data_AF-A0A9X2J0M2-F1
#
_entry.id   AF-A0A9X2J0M2-F1
#
_cell.length_a   1.000
_cell.length_b   1.000
_cell.length_c   1.000
_cell.angle_alpha   90.00
_cell.angle_beta   90.00
_cell.angle_gamma   90.00
#
_symmetry.space_group_name_H-M   'P 1'
#
loop_
_entity.id
_entity.type
_entity.pdbx_description
1 polymer ?
#
loop_
_entity_poly.entity_id
_entity_poly.type
_entity_poly.pdbx_seq_one_letter_code
_entity_poly.pdbx_strand_id
1 'polypeptide(L)'
;MVTTTAEGVAAEIERRFPAQVAAQRAADRSVVRCGGWSNIEEEQWPRAVREVVGPAVTVPDLDVHTDVAYIDASDLGSFADGVRVTGVLVSVWGSGTAERTGEPDVGSGLPVVESEGWVRALLGPDWAEQGYFFRCSGGEFDHIHYAVVLVDREGRVLPAPEDFFFPAIPGGWGIATVPEGTGQVAVRSLRRDEHGRPAPETVVASTPPESLRWQVELTGNGPDDIQAGARALLKELRPKGAIGHDVRLVSVRLDGQDAVIGFERRTTGTYSEQRVTVPTDLDLSTPTDFFRRTIPRLPYVPRDAQDWAGEIRMVLRELCATGYLGWDYDHPEPGRVE
;
A
#
# COMPACT_ATOMS: atom_id res chain seq x y z
N MET A 1 -0.32 19.91 37.98
CA MET A 1 0.49 19.44 36.84
C MET A 1 -0.39 19.57 35.61
N VAL A 2 -0.02 20.42 34.67
CA VAL A 2 -0.72 20.52 33.38
C VAL A 2 -0.34 19.26 32.61
N THR A 3 -1.31 18.39 32.34
CA THR A 3 -1.09 17.21 31.49
C THR A 3 -0.83 17.72 30.10
N THR A 4 0.42 17.63 29.64
CA THR A 4 0.77 18.00 28.26
C THR A 4 0.07 17.01 27.33
N THR A 5 -0.83 17.50 26.47
CA THR A 5 -1.51 16.67 25.46
C THR A 5 -0.72 16.68 24.15
N ALA A 6 -0.97 15.69 23.29
CA ALA A 6 -0.32 15.64 21.97
C ALA A 6 -0.66 16.86 21.12
N GLU A 7 -1.87 17.42 21.22
CA GLU A 7 -2.24 18.66 20.52
C GLU A 7 -1.46 19.86 21.06
N GLY A 8 -1.22 19.92 22.38
CA GLY A 8 -0.38 20.94 22.99
C GLY A 8 1.09 20.84 22.54
N VAL A 9 1.63 19.63 22.44
CA VAL A 9 2.97 19.38 21.87
C VAL A 9 3.01 19.81 20.40
N ALA A 10 2.02 19.42 19.59
CA ALA A 10 1.94 19.76 18.17
C ALA A 10 1.92 21.29 17.95
N ALA A 11 1.10 22.01 18.72
CA ALA A 11 1.03 23.46 18.64
C ALA A 11 2.37 24.14 19.00
N GLU A 12 3.10 23.59 19.98
CA GLU A 12 4.42 24.10 20.34
C GLU A 12 5.48 23.81 19.27
N ILE A 13 5.43 22.63 18.63
CA ILE A 13 6.30 22.28 17.49
C ILE A 13 6.02 23.22 16.32
N GLU A 14 4.75 23.45 15.95
CA GLU A 14 4.37 24.40 14.90
C GLU A 14 4.85 25.82 15.20
N ARG A 15 4.83 26.23 16.47
CA ARG A 15 5.34 27.53 16.90
C ARG A 15 6.87 27.63 16.79
N ARG A 16 7.60 26.55 17.11
CA ARG A 16 9.07 26.50 17.06
C ARG A 16 9.62 26.33 15.64
N PHE A 17 8.94 25.55 14.80
CA PHE A 17 9.40 25.16 13.46
C PHE A 17 8.37 25.47 12.35
N PRO A 18 7.80 26.69 12.29
CA PRO A 18 6.69 26.99 11.40
C PRO A 18 7.04 26.82 9.92
N ALA A 19 8.27 27.18 9.53
CA ALA A 19 8.72 27.08 8.14
C ALA A 19 8.93 25.62 7.72
N GLN A 20 9.57 24.80 8.56
CA GLN A 20 9.81 23.38 8.27
C GLN A 20 8.50 22.60 8.18
N VAL A 21 7.60 22.79 9.16
CA VAL A 21 6.29 22.14 9.17
C VAL A 21 5.46 22.54 7.95
N ALA A 22 5.41 23.83 7.61
CA ALA A 22 4.68 24.29 6.43
C ALA A 22 5.28 23.73 5.12
N ALA A 23 6.60 23.70 5.01
CA ALA A 23 7.29 23.14 3.86
C ALA A 23 7.05 21.63 3.70
N GLN A 24 7.02 20.89 4.82
CA GLN A 24 6.73 19.46 4.80
C GLN A 24 5.29 19.19 4.37
N ARG A 25 4.30 19.84 5.01
CA ARG A 25 2.88 19.73 4.64
C ARG A 25 2.63 20.05 3.16
N ALA A 26 3.30 21.08 2.64
CA ALA A 26 3.20 21.45 1.23
C ALA A 26 3.80 20.37 0.31
N ALA A 27 4.92 19.77 0.72
CA ALA A 27 5.54 18.67 -0.01
C ALA A 27 4.63 17.43 -0.02
N ASP A 28 4.09 17.03 1.13
CA ASP A 28 3.22 15.85 1.24
C ASP A 28 2.01 15.98 0.33
N ARG A 29 1.35 17.15 0.36
CA ARG A 29 0.21 17.46 -0.53
C ARG A 29 0.59 17.43 -2.00
N SER A 30 1.81 17.85 -2.34
CA SER A 30 2.30 17.80 -3.72
C SER A 30 2.52 16.36 -4.18
N VAL A 31 3.14 15.52 -3.34
CA VAL A 31 3.43 14.12 -3.67
C VAL A 31 2.14 13.33 -3.88
N VAL A 32 1.16 13.51 -3.00
CA VAL A 32 -0.13 12.84 -3.09
C VAL A 32 -0.87 13.22 -4.38
N ARG A 33 -0.86 14.50 -4.77
CA ARG A 33 -1.48 14.97 -6.02
C ARG A 33 -0.82 14.41 -7.27
N CYS A 34 0.48 14.18 -7.23
CA CYS A 34 1.21 13.57 -8.34
C CYS A 34 1.06 12.04 -8.37
N GLY A 35 0.25 11.47 -7.46
CA GLY A 35 -0.07 10.05 -7.43
C GLY A 35 0.90 9.20 -6.63
N GLY A 36 1.76 9.79 -5.79
CA GLY A 36 2.70 9.03 -4.98
C GLY A 36 3.75 8.26 -5.80
N TRP A 37 4.57 7.48 -5.10
CA TRP A 37 5.66 6.66 -5.66
C TRP A 37 5.14 5.83 -6.85
N SER A 38 5.69 6.04 -8.05
CA SER A 38 5.48 5.12 -9.16
C SER A 38 6.80 4.39 -9.39
N ASN A 39 6.75 3.06 -9.33
CA ASN A 39 7.92 2.18 -9.55
C ASN A 39 8.46 2.23 -10.99
N ILE A 40 7.96 3.17 -11.81
CA ILE A 40 8.31 3.36 -13.22
C ILE A 40 9.33 4.51 -13.39
N GLU A 41 9.53 5.35 -12.36
CA GLU A 41 10.49 6.46 -12.39
C GLU A 41 11.27 6.53 -11.07
N GLU A 42 12.08 5.51 -10.78
CA GLU A 42 13.03 5.48 -9.64
C GLU A 42 14.04 6.65 -9.65
N GLU A 43 14.22 7.33 -10.78
CA GLU A 43 15.35 8.26 -11.01
C GLU A 43 14.99 9.75 -11.01
N GLN A 44 13.72 10.15 -11.00
CA GLN A 44 13.35 11.56 -11.23
C GLN A 44 12.68 12.28 -10.06
N TRP A 45 12.31 11.57 -8.99
CA TRP A 45 11.76 12.18 -7.78
C TRP A 45 12.83 12.17 -6.69
N PRO A 46 13.06 13.29 -5.97
CA PRO A 46 14.07 13.30 -4.92
C PRO A 46 13.74 12.17 -3.93
N ARG A 47 14.69 11.25 -3.71
CA ARG A 47 14.70 10.24 -2.62
C ARG A 47 14.63 10.86 -1.21
N ALA A 48 14.22 12.10 -1.09
CA ALA A 48 14.28 12.89 0.12
C ALA A 48 13.22 12.38 1.09
N VAL A 49 13.57 11.33 1.83
CA VAL A 49 13.33 11.29 3.27
C VAL A 49 13.71 12.68 3.78
N ARG A 50 12.69 13.51 4.01
CA ARG A 50 12.90 14.85 4.56
C ARG A 50 12.90 14.70 6.05
N GLU A 51 14.09 14.40 6.56
CA GLU A 51 14.29 14.34 7.98
C GLU A 51 14.02 15.73 8.57
N VAL A 52 13.05 15.82 9.48
CA VAL A 52 12.90 17.00 10.35
C VAL A 52 13.43 16.61 11.71
N VAL A 53 14.55 17.24 12.10
CA VAL A 53 15.17 17.07 13.42
C VAL A 53 14.91 18.31 14.26
N GLY A 54 14.49 18.12 15.51
CA GLY A 54 14.39 19.20 16.47
C GLY A 54 14.25 18.73 17.92
N PRO A 55 14.55 19.59 18.90
CA PRO A 55 14.45 19.25 20.31
C PRO A 55 13.02 18.84 20.70
N ALA A 56 12.92 17.82 21.54
CA ALA A 56 11.68 17.41 22.17
C ALA A 56 11.08 18.56 22.99
N VAL A 57 9.75 18.63 23.03
CA VAL A 57 8.99 19.60 23.81
C VAL A 57 8.89 19.17 25.27
N THR A 58 8.69 17.87 25.50
CA THR A 58 8.41 17.31 26.84
C THR A 58 9.61 16.69 27.54
N VAL A 59 10.69 16.40 26.81
CA VAL A 59 11.88 15.74 27.35
C VAL A 59 13.11 16.63 27.11
N PRO A 60 13.74 17.17 28.17
CA PRO A 60 14.99 17.91 28.03
C PRO A 60 16.10 17.02 27.43
N ASP A 61 17.04 17.64 26.71
CA ASP A 61 18.26 16.98 26.19
C ASP A 61 18.00 15.78 25.25
N LEU A 62 16.83 15.77 24.60
CA LEU A 62 16.43 14.80 23.58
C LEU A 62 16.12 15.53 22.28
N ASP A 63 16.74 15.10 21.19
CA ASP A 63 16.36 15.47 19.83
C ASP A 63 15.38 14.44 19.28
N VAL A 64 14.35 14.92 18.59
CA VAL A 64 13.37 14.10 17.87
C VAL A 64 13.70 14.13 16.40
N HIS A 65 13.79 12.94 15.83
CA HIS A 65 13.98 12.71 14.41
C HIS A 65 12.65 12.27 13.83
N THR A 66 12.32 12.80 12.66
CA THR A 66 11.11 12.43 11.94
C THR A 66 11.41 12.19 10.47
N ASP A 67 10.92 11.08 9.96
CA ASP A 67 11.00 10.74 8.53
C ASP A 67 9.62 10.63 7.93
N VAL A 68 9.45 11.19 6.75
CA VAL A 68 8.23 11.02 5.95
C VAL A 68 8.53 10.18 4.72
N ALA A 69 7.82 9.06 4.59
CA ALA A 69 7.82 8.18 3.44
C ALA A 69 6.42 8.11 2.81
N TYR A 70 6.38 7.79 1.52
CA TYR A 70 5.13 7.65 0.77
C TYR A 70 5.04 6.24 0.25
N ILE A 71 3.96 5.54 0.55
CA ILE A 71 3.76 4.15 0.14
C ILE A 71 2.55 4.06 -0.79
N ASP A 72 2.62 3.20 -1.81
CA ASP A 72 1.40 2.76 -2.47
C ASP A 72 0.68 1.82 -1.50
N ALA A 73 -0.46 2.27 -0.97
CA ALA A 73 -1.24 1.51 0.00
C ALA A 73 -2.47 0.88 -0.66
N SER A 74 -2.59 0.99 -2.00
CA SER A 74 -3.76 0.51 -2.73
C SER A 74 -3.94 -0.99 -2.61
N ASP A 75 -2.88 -1.75 -2.36
CA ASP A 75 -2.89 -3.22 -2.25
C ASP A 75 -2.98 -3.74 -0.81
N LEU A 76 -2.96 -2.83 0.15
CA LEU A 76 -2.97 -3.16 1.58
C LEU A 76 -4.38 -3.34 2.13
N GLY A 77 -5.44 -3.14 1.35
CA GLY A 77 -6.84 -3.29 1.78
C GLY A 77 -7.85 -3.19 0.64
N SER A 78 -9.10 -3.55 0.90
CA SER A 78 -10.21 -3.47 -0.08
C SER A 78 -10.76 -2.04 -0.24
N PHE A 79 -10.07 -1.17 -0.98
CA PHE A 79 -10.56 0.18 -1.29
C PHE A 79 -11.59 0.22 -2.44
N ALA A 80 -12.26 1.37 -2.62
CA ALA A 80 -13.22 1.58 -3.70
C ALA A 80 -12.55 1.59 -5.09
N ASP A 81 -13.31 1.22 -6.13
CA ASP A 81 -12.76 1.10 -7.49
C ASP A 81 -12.20 2.41 -8.03
N GLY A 82 -11.14 2.29 -8.83
CA GLY A 82 -10.45 3.42 -9.44
C GLY A 82 -9.73 4.35 -8.44
N VAL A 83 -9.82 4.09 -7.13
CA VAL A 83 -9.12 4.87 -6.11
C VAL A 83 -7.69 4.35 -5.99
N ARG A 84 -6.72 5.22 -6.28
CA ARG A 84 -5.32 4.98 -5.92
C ARG A 84 -5.10 5.56 -4.53
N VAL A 85 -4.56 4.76 -3.63
CA VAL A 85 -4.35 5.14 -2.24
C VAL A 85 -2.86 5.32 -1.98
N THR A 86 -2.49 6.52 -1.54
CA THR A 86 -1.14 6.80 -1.04
C THR A 86 -1.18 6.78 0.49
N GLY A 87 -0.32 6.00 1.12
CA GLY A 87 -0.03 6.13 2.54
C GLY A 87 1.07 7.16 2.76
N VAL A 88 0.80 8.20 3.56
CA VAL A 88 1.84 9.12 4.06
C VAL A 88 2.27 8.59 5.42
N LEU A 89 3.45 7.97 5.46
CA LEU A 89 4.03 7.33 6.64
C LEU A 89 5.00 8.29 7.31
N VAL A 90 4.76 8.59 8.59
CA VAL A 90 5.65 9.36 9.45
C VAL A 90 6.28 8.41 10.46
N SER A 91 7.60 8.31 10.47
CA SER A 91 8.38 7.61 11.49
C SER A 91 8.95 8.64 12.46
N VAL A 92 8.92 8.37 13.76
CA VAL A 92 9.38 9.29 14.80
C VAL A 92 10.19 8.53 15.85
N TRP A 93 11.40 9.01 16.15
CA TRP A 93 12.26 8.44 17.19
C TRP A 93 13.09 9.53 17.89
N GLY A 94 13.60 9.19 19.08
CA GLY A 94 14.45 10.08 19.88
C GLY A 94 15.93 9.71 19.80
N SER A 95 16.79 10.72 19.93
CA SER A 95 18.23 10.57 20.18
C SER A 95 18.69 11.56 21.25
N GLY A 96 19.69 11.20 22.05
CA GLY A 96 20.24 12.08 23.09
C GLY A 96 21.07 13.23 22.49
N THR A 97 20.93 14.46 23.02
CA THR A 97 21.64 15.63 22.47
C THR A 97 23.17 15.61 22.67
N ALA A 98 23.69 14.72 23.52
CA ALA A 98 25.10 14.64 23.89
C ALA A 98 26.00 13.89 22.87
N GLU A 99 25.44 13.19 21.89
CA GLU A 99 26.17 12.23 21.03
C GLU A 99 26.48 12.77 19.62
N ARG A 100 26.97 14.01 19.54
CA ARG A 100 27.41 14.62 18.27
C ARG A 100 28.75 14.08 17.70
N THR A 101 29.31 12.99 18.24
CA THR A 101 30.67 12.51 17.88
C THR A 101 30.81 11.04 17.50
N GLY A 102 29.74 10.27 17.33
CA GLY A 102 29.85 8.93 16.74
C GLY A 102 28.65 8.06 17.04
N GLU A 103 27.89 7.77 15.97
CA GLU A 103 26.66 6.96 15.88
C GLU A 103 25.56 7.29 16.91
N PRO A 104 24.37 7.75 16.46
CA PRO A 104 23.28 8.05 17.38
C PRO A 104 22.87 6.79 18.16
N ASP A 105 22.76 6.87 19.49
CA ASP A 105 22.08 5.85 20.29
C ASP A 105 20.57 5.91 19.97
N VAL A 106 20.22 5.25 18.86
CA VAL A 106 18.84 5.07 18.39
C VAL A 106 18.17 4.13 19.39
N GLY A 107 17.41 4.69 20.35
CA GLY A 107 16.86 3.88 21.44
C GLY A 107 16.43 4.64 22.69
N SER A 108 16.71 5.94 22.80
CA SER A 108 16.17 6.75 23.88
C SER A 108 14.64 6.84 23.76
N GLY A 109 13.93 6.19 24.69
CA GLY A 109 12.49 6.00 24.64
C GLY A 109 11.71 7.32 24.56
N LEU A 110 11.33 7.71 23.36
CA LEU A 110 10.51 8.90 23.12
C LEU A 110 9.09 8.67 23.66
N PRO A 111 8.57 9.55 24.55
CA PRO A 111 7.23 9.39 25.08
C PRO A 111 6.18 9.42 23.97
N VAL A 112 5.17 8.54 24.05
CA VAL A 112 4.09 8.45 23.05
C VAL A 112 3.40 9.80 22.79
N VAL A 113 3.22 10.62 23.83
CA VAL A 113 2.61 11.96 23.69
C VAL A 113 3.47 12.91 22.86
N GLU A 114 4.80 12.81 22.98
CA GLU A 114 5.76 13.59 22.19
C GLU A 114 5.72 13.12 20.75
N SER A 115 5.83 11.81 20.51
CA SER A 115 5.76 11.21 19.18
C SER A 115 4.46 11.55 18.45
N GLU A 116 3.32 11.44 19.14
CA GLU A 116 2.01 11.81 18.58
C GLU A 116 1.93 13.32 18.27
N GLY A 117 2.55 14.17 19.10
CA GLY A 117 2.63 15.61 18.86
C GLY A 117 3.40 15.96 17.59
N TRP A 118 4.54 15.32 17.36
CA TRP A 118 5.31 15.45 16.12
C TRP A 118 4.53 14.98 14.89
N VAL A 119 3.89 13.81 14.98
CA VAL A 119 3.01 13.31 13.91
C VAL A 119 1.91 14.31 13.58
N ARG A 120 1.20 14.83 14.59
CA ARG A 120 0.12 15.82 14.42
C ARG A 120 0.64 17.11 13.80
N ALA A 121 1.80 17.60 14.24
CA ALA A 121 2.45 18.77 13.67
C ALA A 121 2.81 18.56 12.20
N LEU A 122 3.33 17.40 11.81
CA LEU A 122 3.71 17.16 10.41
C LEU A 122 2.49 16.94 9.51
N LEU A 123 1.55 16.08 9.89
CA LEU A 123 0.36 15.78 9.07
C LEU A 123 -0.64 16.95 9.02
N GLY A 124 -0.71 17.74 10.08
CA GLY A 124 -1.72 18.78 10.26
C GLY A 124 -3.11 18.26 10.61
N PRO A 125 -4.01 19.16 11.01
CA PRO A 125 -5.28 18.78 11.64
C PRO A 125 -6.18 17.94 10.73
N ASP A 126 -6.23 18.26 9.43
CA ASP A 126 -7.11 17.58 8.48
C ASP A 126 -6.75 16.09 8.28
N TRP A 127 -5.46 15.78 8.32
CA TRP A 127 -4.93 14.43 8.09
C TRP A 127 -4.73 13.67 9.39
N ALA A 128 -4.25 14.33 10.45
CA ALA A 128 -3.96 13.68 11.72
C ALA A 128 -5.21 13.08 12.38
N GLU A 129 -6.38 13.74 12.27
CA GLU A 129 -7.63 13.22 12.87
C GLU A 129 -8.18 11.96 12.19
N GLN A 130 -7.59 11.54 11.07
CA GLN A 130 -7.98 10.34 10.34
C GLN A 130 -6.80 9.39 10.09
N GLY A 131 -5.64 9.70 10.67
CA GLY A 131 -4.47 8.83 10.63
C GLY A 131 -4.53 7.71 11.67
N TYR A 132 -3.61 6.77 11.52
CA TYR A 132 -3.43 5.62 12.38
C TYR A 132 -2.03 5.68 12.97
N PHE A 133 -1.93 5.56 14.28
CA PHE A 133 -0.68 5.46 15.00
C PHE A 133 -0.42 4.00 15.33
N PHE A 134 0.79 3.51 15.06
CA PHE A 134 1.13 2.13 15.32
C PHE A 134 2.56 1.94 15.80
N ARG A 135 2.74 0.84 16.52
CA ARG A 135 4.03 0.42 17.08
C ARG A 135 4.28 -1.05 16.77
N CYS A 136 5.50 -1.35 16.40
CA CYS A 136 5.98 -2.71 16.20
C CYS A 136 6.62 -3.17 17.51
N SER A 137 6.05 -4.19 18.17
CA SER A 137 6.63 -4.73 19.40
C SER A 137 7.54 -5.92 19.12
N GLY A 138 8.61 -6.08 19.91
CA GLY A 138 9.42 -7.31 19.95
C GLY A 138 10.54 -7.39 18.91
N GLY A 139 10.97 -6.25 18.35
CA GLY A 139 12.08 -6.17 17.40
C GLY A 139 13.02 -4.99 17.69
N GLU A 140 14.09 -4.89 16.92
CA GLU A 140 15.15 -3.86 17.02
C GLU A 140 14.63 -2.41 16.92
N PHE A 141 13.45 -2.21 16.34
CA PHE A 141 12.85 -0.91 16.06
C PHE A 141 11.64 -0.58 16.95
N ASP A 142 11.55 -1.19 18.14
CA ASP A 142 10.44 -0.99 19.09
C ASP A 142 10.36 0.43 19.68
N HIS A 143 11.46 1.17 19.62
CA HIS A 143 11.59 2.57 20.03
C HIS A 143 11.10 3.56 18.97
N ILE A 144 10.84 3.12 17.74
CA ILE A 144 10.32 3.95 16.65
C ILE A 144 8.79 3.94 16.69
N HIS A 145 8.20 5.13 16.67
CA HIS A 145 6.76 5.32 16.56
C HIS A 145 6.38 5.63 15.12
N TYR A 146 5.34 4.97 14.62
CA TYR A 146 4.87 5.16 13.26
C TYR A 146 3.46 5.74 13.23
N ALA A 147 3.19 6.56 12.24
CA ALA A 147 1.85 6.98 11.90
C ALA A 147 1.64 6.97 10.39
N VAL A 148 0.47 6.52 9.94
CA VAL A 148 0.09 6.55 8.53
C VAL A 148 -1.26 7.24 8.36
N VAL A 149 -1.35 8.11 7.35
CA VAL A 149 -2.65 8.58 6.82
C VAL A 149 -2.81 8.10 5.40
N LEU A 150 -3.98 7.58 5.06
CA LEU A 150 -4.30 7.06 3.74
C LEU A 150 -5.05 8.14 2.97
N VAL A 151 -4.61 8.47 1.77
CA VAL A 151 -5.19 9.57 0.98
C VAL A 151 -5.38 9.18 -0.47
N ASP A 152 -6.45 9.71 -1.09
CA ASP A 152 -6.65 9.63 -2.53
C ASP A 152 -5.77 10.65 -3.28
N ARG A 153 -5.76 10.58 -4.62
CA ARG A 153 -5.00 11.51 -5.49
C ARG A 153 -5.47 12.97 -5.37
N GLU A 154 -6.69 13.21 -4.92
CA GLU A 154 -7.21 14.55 -4.65
C GLU A 154 -6.75 15.09 -3.28
N GLY A 155 -6.05 14.28 -2.48
CA GLY A 155 -5.57 14.61 -1.13
C GLY A 155 -6.64 14.47 -0.05
N ARG A 156 -7.75 13.79 -0.35
CA ARG A 156 -8.79 13.48 0.62
C ARG A 156 -8.38 12.26 1.42
N VAL A 157 -8.62 12.32 2.72
CA VAL A 157 -8.32 11.20 3.61
C VAL A 157 -9.34 10.07 3.42
N LEU A 158 -8.85 8.84 3.42
CA LEU A 158 -9.63 7.62 3.32
C LEU A 158 -9.46 6.82 4.62
N PRO A 159 -10.55 6.30 5.21
CA PRO A 159 -10.41 5.34 6.30
C PRO A 159 -9.78 4.04 5.79
N ALA A 160 -8.96 3.41 6.62
CA ALA A 160 -8.51 2.04 6.38
C ALA A 160 -9.73 1.09 6.41
N PRO A 161 -9.91 0.23 5.41
CA PRO A 161 -10.96 -0.79 5.44
C PRO A 161 -10.70 -1.81 6.57
N GLU A 162 -11.72 -2.58 6.93
CA GLU A 162 -11.62 -3.59 8.00
C GLU A 162 -10.56 -4.66 7.71
N ASP A 163 -10.30 -4.93 6.43
CA ASP A 163 -9.29 -5.88 5.98
C ASP A 163 -7.92 -5.24 5.68
N PHE A 164 -7.68 -4.00 6.13
CA PHE A 164 -6.41 -3.34 5.89
C PHE A 164 -5.25 -4.00 6.66
N PHE A 165 -4.17 -4.32 5.96
CA PHE A 165 -3.03 -5.06 6.48
C PHE A 165 -1.87 -4.15 6.88
N PHE A 166 -1.99 -3.54 8.07
CA PHE A 166 -0.95 -2.67 8.66
C PHE A 166 0.46 -3.29 8.71
N PRO A 167 0.67 -4.59 9.01
CA PRO A 167 2.01 -5.18 9.07
C PRO A 167 2.79 -5.15 7.75
N ALA A 168 2.13 -4.96 6.60
CA ALA A 168 2.80 -4.80 5.31
C ALA A 168 3.32 -3.38 5.05
N ILE A 169 3.00 -2.39 5.90
CA ILE A 169 3.59 -1.07 5.79
C ILE A 169 5.08 -1.20 6.09
N PRO A 170 5.98 -0.89 5.14
CA PRO A 170 7.41 -0.94 5.39
C PRO A 170 7.79 0.09 6.46
N GLY A 171 8.74 -0.26 7.34
CA GLY A 171 9.38 0.75 8.18
C GLY A 171 10.13 1.76 7.32
N GLY A 172 10.37 2.97 7.83
CA GLY A 172 11.28 3.92 7.19
C GLY A 172 12.63 3.28 6.84
N TRP A 173 13.33 3.82 5.84
CA TRP A 173 14.65 3.35 5.33
C TRP A 173 14.67 2.08 4.47
N GLY A 174 13.51 1.59 4.01
CA GLY A 174 13.45 0.29 3.32
C GLY A 174 13.78 -0.87 4.26
N ILE A 175 13.72 -0.61 5.57
CA ILE A 175 13.85 -1.61 6.61
C ILE A 175 12.57 -2.45 6.55
N ALA A 176 12.80 -3.75 6.46
CA ALA A 176 11.83 -4.80 6.22
C ALA A 176 10.45 -4.51 6.82
N THR A 177 9.41 -4.80 6.03
CA THR A 177 8.14 -5.33 6.49
C THR A 177 8.31 -6.01 7.85
N VAL A 178 7.39 -5.76 8.80
CA VAL A 178 7.40 -6.38 10.14
C VAL A 178 7.99 -7.77 10.03
N PRO A 179 9.19 -8.03 10.61
CA PRO A 179 9.97 -9.21 10.26
C PRO A 179 9.10 -10.46 10.30
N GLU A 180 9.13 -11.25 9.22
CA GLU A 180 8.43 -12.53 9.16
C GLU A 180 8.75 -13.33 10.42
N GLY A 181 7.76 -13.43 11.32
CA GLY A 181 7.81 -14.34 12.46
C GLY A 181 7.81 -13.76 13.87
N THR A 182 7.91 -12.44 14.14
CA THR A 182 8.03 -11.99 15.56
C THR A 182 7.33 -10.69 15.99
N GLY A 183 6.74 -9.89 15.10
CA GLY A 183 6.14 -8.61 15.49
C GLY A 183 4.61 -8.62 15.59
N GLN A 184 4.05 -8.37 16.79
CA GLN A 184 2.69 -7.84 16.91
C GLN A 184 2.71 -6.36 16.54
N VAL A 185 1.77 -5.91 15.71
CA VAL A 185 1.57 -4.48 15.42
C VAL A 185 0.37 -4.02 16.23
N ALA A 186 0.60 -3.12 17.18
CA ALA A 186 -0.50 -2.45 17.88
C ALA A 186 -0.84 -1.16 17.14
N VAL A 187 -2.09 -1.03 16.72
CA VAL A 187 -2.60 0.09 15.93
C VAL A 187 -3.71 0.79 16.70
N ARG A 188 -3.74 2.12 16.69
CA ARG A 188 -4.88 2.93 17.13
C ARG A 188 -5.15 4.05 16.13
N SER A 189 -6.40 4.48 16.04
CA SER A 189 -6.69 5.74 15.35
C SER A 189 -6.11 6.92 16.15
N LEU A 190 -5.58 7.92 15.44
CA LEU A 190 -5.21 9.21 16.02
C LEU A 190 -6.43 10.04 16.39
N ARG A 191 -7.61 9.73 15.83
CA ARG A 191 -8.86 10.40 16.19
C ARG A 191 -9.13 10.27 17.69
N ARG A 192 -9.45 11.40 18.33
CA ARG A 192 -9.89 11.42 19.72
C ARG A 192 -11.40 11.15 19.82
N ASP A 193 -11.82 10.55 20.92
CA ASP A 193 -13.25 10.46 21.26
C ASP A 193 -13.82 11.83 21.66
N GLU A 194 -15.14 11.89 21.90
CA GLU A 194 -15.84 13.12 22.30
C GLU A 194 -15.32 13.74 23.62
N HIS A 195 -14.54 12.97 24.40
CA HIS A 195 -13.93 13.38 25.66
C HIS A 195 -12.43 13.67 25.52
N GLY A 196 -11.88 13.67 24.29
CA GLY A 196 -10.45 13.92 24.04
C GLY A 196 -9.55 12.74 24.38
N ARG A 197 -10.08 11.53 24.57
CA ARG A 197 -9.30 10.32 24.88
C ARG A 197 -8.82 9.65 23.58
N PRO A 198 -7.62 9.05 23.57
CA PRO A 198 -7.16 8.26 22.42
C PRO A 198 -8.05 7.05 22.20
N ALA A 199 -8.18 6.62 20.94
CA ALA A 199 -8.78 5.32 20.62
C ALA A 199 -7.98 4.17 21.28
N PRO A 200 -8.64 3.07 21.69
CA PRO A 200 -7.96 1.90 22.19
C PRO A 200 -7.05 1.30 21.11
N GLU A 201 -5.90 0.79 21.53
CA GLU A 201 -5.01 0.03 20.64
C GLU A 201 -5.60 -1.35 20.35
N THR A 202 -5.52 -1.76 19.10
CA THR A 202 -5.85 -3.11 18.63
C THR A 202 -4.58 -3.78 18.14
N VAL A 203 -4.34 -5.02 18.58
CA VAL A 203 -3.24 -5.83 18.07
C VAL A 203 -3.71 -6.49 16.77
N VAL A 204 -3.02 -6.18 15.68
CA VAL A 204 -3.30 -6.73 14.34
C VAL A 204 -2.49 -8.01 14.16
N ALA A 205 -3.12 -9.03 13.56
CA ALA A 205 -2.46 -10.28 13.25
C ALA A 205 -1.34 -10.04 12.23
N SER A 206 -0.16 -10.64 12.46
CA SER A 206 0.97 -10.63 11.51
C SER A 206 0.64 -11.42 10.22
N THR A 207 -0.39 -12.26 10.31
CA THR A 207 -1.20 -12.89 9.28
C THR A 207 -1.88 -11.97 8.23
N PRO A 208 -1.53 -11.87 6.92
CA PRO A 208 -2.45 -11.17 6.01
C PRO A 208 -3.87 -11.74 6.10
N PRO A 209 -4.92 -10.90 6.12
CA PRO A 209 -6.31 -11.34 5.97
C PRO A 209 -6.47 -12.25 4.75
N GLU A 210 -7.34 -13.26 4.82
CA GLU A 210 -7.60 -14.14 3.66
C GLU A 210 -8.05 -13.34 2.43
N SER A 211 -8.77 -12.23 2.62
CA SER A 211 -9.17 -11.33 1.52
C SER A 211 -8.00 -10.71 0.76
N LEU A 212 -6.81 -10.67 1.37
CA LEU A 212 -5.56 -10.16 0.79
C LEU A 212 -4.58 -11.29 0.41
N ARG A 213 -4.82 -12.55 0.80
CA ARG A 213 -3.97 -13.68 0.43
C ARG A 213 -4.32 -14.17 -0.97
N TRP A 214 -3.34 -14.14 -1.85
CA TRP A 214 -3.41 -14.77 -3.16
C TRP A 214 -2.88 -16.20 -3.05
N GLN A 215 -3.68 -17.19 -3.44
CA GLN A 215 -3.16 -18.53 -3.69
C GLN A 215 -2.69 -18.59 -5.15
N VAL A 216 -1.40 -18.32 -5.36
CA VAL A 216 -0.74 -18.69 -6.62
C VAL A 216 -0.36 -20.16 -6.50
N GLU A 217 -1.18 -21.03 -7.07
CA GLU A 217 -0.85 -22.45 -7.17
C GLU A 217 -0.03 -22.68 -8.45
N LEU A 218 1.29 -22.74 -8.32
CA LEU A 218 2.19 -23.13 -9.42
C LEU A 218 2.09 -24.64 -9.62
N THR A 219 1.07 -25.09 -10.33
CA THR A 219 0.93 -26.50 -10.72
C THR A 219 1.48 -26.68 -12.14
N GLY A 220 2.78 -26.91 -12.28
CA GLY A 220 3.29 -27.36 -13.57
C GLY A 220 4.79 -27.28 -13.76
N ASN A 221 5.46 -26.21 -13.33
CA ASN A 221 6.91 -26.03 -13.43
C ASN A 221 7.44 -25.17 -12.27
N GLY A 222 8.72 -25.32 -11.92
CA GLY A 222 9.38 -24.54 -10.88
C GLY A 222 9.44 -23.03 -11.19
N PRO A 223 9.67 -22.17 -10.18
CA PRO A 223 9.67 -20.70 -10.34
C PRO A 223 10.68 -20.17 -11.37
N ASP A 224 11.69 -20.97 -11.74
CA ASP A 224 12.75 -20.61 -12.68
C ASP A 224 12.28 -20.60 -14.16
N ASP A 225 11.14 -21.22 -14.48
CA ASP A 225 10.60 -21.32 -15.85
C ASP A 225 9.41 -20.38 -16.15
N ILE A 226 9.16 -19.40 -15.28
CA ILE A 226 8.05 -18.45 -15.48
C ILE A 226 8.40 -17.47 -16.61
N GLN A 227 7.66 -17.56 -17.72
CA GLN A 227 7.82 -16.70 -18.90
C GLN A 227 7.63 -15.21 -18.58
N ALA A 228 8.21 -14.31 -19.39
CA ALA A 228 8.08 -12.87 -19.19
C ALA A 228 6.61 -12.39 -19.20
N GLY A 229 5.78 -12.97 -20.08
CA GLY A 229 4.33 -12.79 -20.08
C GLY A 229 3.71 -13.14 -18.73
N ALA A 230 3.94 -14.35 -18.21
CA ALA A 230 3.38 -14.79 -16.93
C ALA A 230 3.83 -13.90 -15.77
N ARG A 231 5.10 -13.47 -15.75
CA ARG A 231 5.59 -12.49 -14.76
C ARG A 231 4.87 -11.15 -14.87
N ALA A 232 4.69 -10.63 -16.08
CA ALA A 232 3.98 -9.37 -16.30
C ALA A 232 2.49 -9.49 -15.93
N LEU A 233 1.85 -10.61 -16.26
CA LEU A 233 0.47 -10.91 -15.87
C LEU A 233 0.34 -10.98 -14.35
N LEU A 234 1.20 -11.72 -13.67
CA LEU A 234 1.22 -11.76 -12.21
C LEU A 234 1.50 -10.37 -11.61
N LYS A 235 2.28 -9.51 -12.27
CA LYS A 235 2.54 -8.13 -11.85
C LYS A 235 1.38 -7.17 -12.10
N GLU A 236 0.57 -7.37 -13.14
CA GLU A 236 -0.60 -6.55 -13.46
C GLU A 236 -1.88 -7.03 -12.75
N LEU A 237 -1.99 -8.35 -12.56
CA LEU A 237 -3.01 -9.01 -11.74
C LEU A 237 -2.66 -8.99 -10.27
N ARG A 238 -1.41 -8.67 -9.89
CA ARG A 238 -1.08 -8.27 -8.51
C ARG A 238 -2.13 -7.26 -8.07
N PRO A 239 -2.64 -7.37 -6.84
CA PRO A 239 -3.67 -6.47 -6.36
C PRO A 239 -3.16 -5.05 -6.52
N LYS A 240 -3.68 -4.31 -7.49
CA LYS A 240 -3.87 -2.88 -7.34
C LYS A 240 -5.32 -2.77 -6.92
N GLY A 241 -5.55 -2.52 -5.63
CA GLY A 241 -6.86 -2.57 -4.97
C GLY A 241 -7.84 -1.55 -5.51
N ALA A 242 -8.36 -1.91 -6.66
CA ALA A 242 -9.46 -1.32 -7.37
C ALA A 242 -10.05 -2.46 -8.22
N ILE A 243 -10.80 -3.33 -7.54
CA ILE A 243 -11.87 -4.10 -8.18
C ILE A 243 -13.11 -3.80 -7.36
N GLY A 244 -13.77 -2.69 -7.69
CA GLY A 244 -15.16 -2.56 -7.30
C GLY A 244 -16.01 -3.52 -8.11
N HIS A 245 -17.14 -3.81 -7.47
CA HIS A 245 -18.29 -4.54 -8.00
C HIS A 245 -18.11 -6.04 -8.03
N ASP A 246 -18.64 -6.64 -6.96
CA ASP A 246 -19.05 -8.03 -6.88
C ASP A 246 -17.97 -9.06 -7.15
N VAL A 247 -16.77 -8.80 -7.68
CA VAL A 247 -15.84 -9.85 -8.11
C VAL A 247 -14.53 -9.77 -7.34
N ARG A 248 -14.10 -10.89 -6.78
CA ARG A 248 -12.83 -11.12 -6.09
C ARG A 248 -11.97 -12.04 -6.96
N LEU A 249 -10.74 -11.67 -7.28
CA LEU A 249 -9.77 -12.61 -7.84
C LEU A 249 -9.31 -13.56 -6.72
N VAL A 250 -9.48 -14.87 -6.91
CA VAL A 250 -9.26 -15.94 -5.92
C VAL A 250 -7.96 -16.68 -6.18
N SER A 251 -7.64 -16.96 -7.44
CA SER A 251 -6.47 -17.77 -7.79
C SER A 251 -5.90 -17.37 -9.14
N VAL A 252 -4.59 -17.56 -9.30
CA VAL A 252 -3.93 -17.59 -10.61
C VAL A 252 -3.09 -18.86 -10.65
N ARG A 253 -3.46 -19.77 -11.55
CA ARG A 253 -2.79 -21.05 -11.77
C ARG A 253 -2.13 -21.01 -13.14
N LEU A 254 -0.83 -21.27 -13.18
CA LEU A 254 -0.10 -21.43 -14.45
C LEU A 254 -0.11 -22.91 -14.84
N ASP A 255 -0.74 -23.24 -15.96
CA ASP A 255 -0.92 -24.58 -16.50
C ASP A 255 -0.28 -24.63 -17.89
N GLY A 256 1.01 -24.96 -17.95
CA GLY A 256 1.79 -24.91 -19.18
C GLY A 256 1.94 -23.48 -19.72
N GLN A 257 1.34 -23.21 -20.89
CA GLN A 257 1.31 -21.87 -21.51
C GLN A 257 0.07 -21.07 -21.14
N ASP A 258 -0.83 -21.62 -20.32
CA ASP A 258 -2.05 -20.93 -19.94
C ASP A 258 -1.98 -20.42 -18.49
N ALA A 259 -2.57 -19.26 -18.27
CA ALA A 259 -2.94 -18.77 -16.96
C ALA A 259 -4.45 -19.01 -16.76
N VAL A 260 -4.80 -19.81 -15.77
CA VAL A 260 -6.18 -20.00 -15.29
C VAL A 260 -6.39 -19.06 -14.12
N ILE A 261 -7.26 -18.09 -14.32
CA ILE A 261 -7.53 -16.98 -13.41
C ILE A 261 -8.90 -17.23 -12.77
N GLY A 262 -8.94 -17.60 -11.50
CA GLY A 262 -10.16 -17.91 -10.77
C GLY A 262 -10.72 -16.68 -10.07
N PHE A 263 -12.02 -16.41 -10.22
CA PHE A 263 -12.72 -15.29 -9.61
C PHE A 263 -13.93 -15.77 -8.83
N GLU A 264 -14.34 -15.03 -7.80
CA GLU A 264 -15.55 -15.29 -7.03
C GLU A 264 -16.39 -14.02 -6.95
N ARG A 265 -17.69 -14.16 -7.20
CA ARG A 265 -18.63 -13.10 -6.96
C ARG A 265 -18.98 -12.97 -5.48
N ARG A 266 -18.72 -11.84 -4.82
CA ARG A 266 -18.98 -11.57 -3.40
C ARG A 266 -20.47 -11.57 -3.04
N THR A 267 -21.35 -11.07 -3.90
CA THR A 267 -22.80 -11.01 -3.64
C THR A 267 -23.46 -12.36 -3.78
N THR A 268 -22.94 -13.24 -4.64
CA THR A 268 -23.55 -14.55 -4.94
C THR A 268 -22.73 -15.74 -4.45
N GLY A 269 -21.47 -15.55 -4.07
CA GLY A 269 -20.49 -16.60 -3.81
C GLY A 269 -20.07 -17.40 -5.06
N THR A 270 -20.43 -16.93 -6.27
CA THR A 270 -20.25 -17.73 -7.49
C THR A 270 -18.80 -17.69 -7.95
N TYR A 271 -18.16 -18.86 -8.01
CA TYR A 271 -16.82 -19.02 -8.58
C TYR A 271 -16.86 -19.15 -10.11
N SER A 272 -15.87 -18.59 -10.80
CA SER A 272 -15.72 -18.64 -12.25
C SER A 272 -14.23 -18.62 -12.61
N GLU A 273 -13.84 -19.29 -13.69
CA GLU A 273 -12.46 -19.30 -14.16
C GLU A 273 -12.36 -18.66 -15.54
N GLN A 274 -11.29 -17.92 -15.78
CA GLN A 274 -10.91 -17.43 -17.10
C GLN A 274 -9.56 -18.01 -17.47
N ARG A 275 -9.50 -18.71 -18.60
CA ARG A 275 -8.25 -19.14 -19.19
C ARG A 275 -7.70 -18.05 -20.12
N VAL A 276 -6.41 -17.77 -20.01
CA VAL A 276 -5.69 -16.83 -20.86
C VAL A 276 -4.36 -17.45 -21.26
N THR A 277 -4.08 -17.56 -22.55
CA THR A 277 -2.77 -18.03 -23.02
C THR A 277 -1.72 -16.94 -22.84
N VAL A 278 -0.64 -17.31 -22.15
CA VAL A 278 0.52 -16.47 -21.87
C VAL A 278 1.43 -16.42 -23.10
N PRO A 279 1.83 -15.22 -23.58
CA PRO A 279 2.78 -15.12 -24.68
C PRO A 279 4.17 -15.56 -24.25
N THR A 280 4.83 -16.32 -25.13
CA THR A 280 6.27 -16.61 -25.01
C THR A 280 7.11 -15.40 -25.40
N ASP A 281 8.39 -15.43 -25.10
CA ASP A 281 9.34 -14.39 -25.54
C ASP A 281 9.38 -14.29 -27.08
N LEU A 282 9.17 -15.40 -27.79
CA LEU A 282 9.06 -15.41 -29.26
C LEU A 282 7.78 -14.70 -29.72
N ASP A 283 6.63 -14.97 -29.09
CA ASP A 283 5.36 -14.31 -29.42
C ASP A 283 5.42 -12.80 -29.23
N LEU A 284 6.12 -12.35 -28.18
CA LEU A 284 6.37 -10.94 -27.92
C LEU A 284 7.30 -10.30 -28.98
N SER A 285 8.26 -11.06 -29.50
CA SER A 285 9.18 -10.59 -30.54
C SER A 285 8.57 -10.55 -31.95
N THR A 286 7.49 -11.32 -32.20
CA THR A 286 6.76 -11.37 -33.48
C THR A 286 5.24 -11.29 -33.28
N PRO A 287 4.71 -10.13 -32.91
CA PRO A 287 3.43 -10.05 -32.19
C PRO A 287 2.16 -10.19 -33.05
N THR A 288 2.25 -10.25 -34.38
CA THR A 288 1.06 -10.09 -35.25
C THR A 288 0.08 -11.26 -35.25
N ASP A 289 0.54 -12.51 -35.16
CA ASP A 289 -0.34 -13.68 -35.35
C ASP A 289 -0.80 -14.34 -34.06
N PHE A 290 -0.05 -14.17 -32.96
CA PHE A 290 -0.45 -14.66 -31.64
C PHE A 290 -1.62 -13.82 -31.09
N PHE A 291 -1.43 -12.50 -30.94
CA PHE A 291 -2.41 -11.63 -30.29
C PHE A 291 -3.74 -11.50 -31.04
N ARG A 292 -3.74 -11.66 -32.37
CA ARG A 292 -4.98 -11.71 -33.16
C ARG A 292 -5.85 -12.93 -32.85
N ARG A 293 -5.23 -14.04 -32.40
CA ARG A 293 -5.92 -15.30 -32.13
C ARG A 293 -6.35 -15.44 -30.68
N THR A 294 -5.49 -15.05 -29.74
CA THR A 294 -5.72 -15.27 -28.31
C THR A 294 -6.63 -14.23 -27.65
N ILE A 295 -6.75 -13.02 -28.21
CA ILE A 295 -7.63 -11.98 -27.65
C ILE A 295 -8.31 -11.20 -28.79
N PRO A 296 -9.44 -11.70 -29.33
CA PRO A 296 -10.08 -11.17 -30.55
C PRO A 296 -10.52 -9.70 -30.50
N ARG A 297 -10.50 -9.08 -29.31
CA ARG A 297 -11.02 -7.72 -29.06
C ARG A 297 -9.94 -6.71 -28.67
N LEU A 298 -8.65 -7.03 -28.76
CA LEU A 298 -7.65 -6.02 -28.47
C LEU A 298 -7.71 -4.88 -29.50
N PRO A 299 -7.83 -3.62 -29.06
CA PRO A 299 -7.86 -2.47 -29.97
C PRO A 299 -6.52 -2.27 -30.71
N TYR A 300 -5.44 -2.87 -30.21
CA TYR A 300 -4.12 -2.84 -30.82
C TYR A 300 -3.30 -4.08 -30.44
N VAL A 301 -2.20 -4.31 -31.17
CA VAL A 301 -1.26 -5.40 -30.89
C VAL A 301 -0.31 -4.97 -29.75
N PRO A 302 -0.23 -5.70 -28.62
CA PRO A 302 0.69 -5.39 -27.53
C PRO A 302 2.14 -5.32 -27.99
N ARG A 303 2.91 -4.37 -27.45
CA ARG A 303 4.32 -4.16 -27.81
C ARG A 303 5.29 -5.01 -27.00
N ASP A 304 4.91 -5.34 -25.76
CA ASP A 304 5.70 -6.13 -24.83
C ASP A 304 4.81 -6.88 -23.82
N ALA A 305 5.43 -7.61 -22.91
CA ALA A 305 4.74 -8.40 -21.89
C ALA A 305 3.88 -7.54 -20.95
N GLN A 306 4.32 -6.32 -20.65
CA GLN A 306 3.63 -5.41 -19.73
C GLN A 306 2.40 -4.80 -20.39
N ASP A 307 2.54 -4.35 -21.64
CA ASP A 307 1.42 -3.87 -22.46
C ASP A 307 0.35 -4.98 -22.60
N TRP A 308 0.74 -6.23 -22.88
CA TRP A 308 -0.20 -7.35 -22.98
C TRP A 308 -0.92 -7.62 -21.65
N ALA A 309 -0.19 -7.68 -20.54
CA ALA A 309 -0.76 -7.93 -19.22
C ALA A 309 -1.72 -6.80 -18.79
N GLY A 310 -1.40 -5.55 -19.14
CA GLY A 310 -2.26 -4.38 -18.91
C GLY A 310 -3.58 -4.48 -19.68
N GLU A 311 -3.54 -4.97 -20.92
CA GLU A 311 -4.73 -5.22 -21.74
C GLU A 311 -5.60 -6.36 -21.19
N ILE A 312 -4.99 -7.47 -20.76
CA ILE A 312 -5.73 -8.56 -20.10
C ILE A 312 -6.48 -8.03 -18.87
N ARG A 313 -5.82 -7.20 -18.04
CA ARG A 313 -6.48 -6.56 -16.90
C ARG A 313 -7.69 -5.72 -17.32
N MET A 314 -7.60 -4.97 -18.43
CA MET A 314 -8.72 -4.17 -18.95
C MET A 314 -9.88 -5.04 -19.43
N VAL A 315 -9.60 -6.11 -20.17
CA VAL A 315 -10.62 -7.06 -20.64
C VAL A 315 -11.32 -7.72 -19.45
N LEU A 316 -10.56 -8.19 -18.45
CA LEU A 316 -11.14 -8.79 -17.24
C LEU A 316 -12.04 -7.80 -16.50
N ARG A 317 -11.64 -6.52 -16.40
CA ARG A 317 -12.49 -5.46 -15.82
C ARG A 317 -13.79 -5.26 -16.60
N GLU A 318 -13.74 -5.25 -17.93
CA GLU A 318 -14.92 -5.16 -18.78
C GLU A 318 -15.85 -6.36 -18.57
N LEU A 319 -15.32 -7.58 -18.55
CA LEU A 319 -16.08 -8.81 -18.30
C LEU A 319 -16.74 -8.82 -16.92
N CYS A 320 -16.05 -8.33 -15.89
CA CYS A 320 -16.63 -8.12 -14.57
C CYS A 320 -17.79 -7.12 -14.62
N ALA A 321 -17.57 -5.93 -15.21
CA ALA A 321 -18.56 -4.85 -15.24
C ALA A 321 -19.82 -5.22 -16.04
N THR A 322 -19.67 -6.05 -17.07
CA THR A 322 -20.76 -6.50 -17.95
C THR A 322 -21.40 -7.81 -17.49
N GLY A 323 -20.80 -8.47 -16.50
CA GLY A 323 -21.27 -9.73 -15.95
C GLY A 323 -21.00 -10.97 -16.81
N TYR A 324 -20.16 -10.86 -17.84
CA TYR A 324 -19.76 -11.95 -18.75
C TYR A 324 -18.54 -12.74 -18.25
N LEU A 325 -18.11 -12.55 -17.01
CA LEU A 325 -17.04 -13.32 -16.41
C LEU A 325 -17.42 -14.82 -16.35
N GLY A 326 -16.56 -15.69 -16.90
CA GLY A 326 -16.83 -17.13 -17.03
C GLY A 326 -17.45 -17.56 -18.37
N TRP A 327 -17.52 -16.65 -19.36
CA TRP A 327 -17.92 -17.02 -20.72
C TRP A 327 -16.72 -17.59 -21.47
N ASP A 328 -16.84 -18.83 -21.92
CA ASP A 328 -15.76 -19.54 -22.61
C ASP A 328 -15.59 -19.02 -24.05
N TYR A 329 -14.56 -18.21 -24.28
CA TYR A 329 -14.33 -17.54 -25.57
C TYR A 329 -13.73 -18.45 -26.64
N ASP A 330 -13.23 -19.63 -26.26
CA ASP A 330 -12.71 -20.62 -27.22
C ASP A 330 -13.83 -21.38 -27.96
N HIS A 331 -15.10 -21.16 -27.56
CA HIS A 331 -16.27 -21.79 -28.18
C HIS A 331 -17.41 -20.79 -28.47
N PRO A 332 -17.36 -20.04 -29.58
CA PRO A 332 -18.45 -19.17 -30.00
C PRO A 332 -19.51 -19.99 -30.75
N GLU A 333 -20.28 -20.83 -30.06
CA GLU A 333 -21.56 -21.29 -30.63
C GLU A 333 -22.74 -20.52 -30.03
N PRO A 334 -23.66 -19.98 -30.86
CA PRO A 334 -24.87 -19.34 -30.38
C PRO A 334 -25.89 -20.40 -29.99
N GLY A 335 -25.76 -20.94 -28.78
CA GLY A 335 -26.77 -21.78 -28.16
C GLY A 335 -27.72 -20.95 -27.30
N ARG A 336 -28.95 -20.73 -27.79
CA ARG A 336 -30.09 -20.27 -26.97
C ARG A 336 -30.17 -21.08 -25.68
N VAL A 337 -30.43 -20.41 -24.56
CA VAL A 337 -31.06 -21.04 -23.39
C VAL A 337 -32.30 -20.21 -23.05
N GLU A 338 -33.43 -20.91 -23.06
CA GLU A 338 -34.77 -20.47 -22.65
C GLU A 338 -34.87 -20.20 -21.14
#